data_AF-A0A7S3Y0V5-F1
#
_entry.id   AF-A0A7S3Y0V5-F1
#
_cell.length_a   1.000
_cell.length_b   1.000
_cell.length_c   1.000
_cell.angle_alpha   90.00
_cell.angle_beta   90.00
_cell.angle_gamma   90.00
#
_symmetry.space_group_name_H-M   'P 1'
#
loop_
_entity.id
_entity.type
_entity.pdbx_description
1 polymer ?
#
loop_
_entity_poly.entity_id
_entity_poly.type
_entity_poly.pdbx_seq_one_letter_code
_entity_poly.pdbx_strand_id
1 'polypeptide(L)'
;RRWWGGEDARRLALVREGFHRVLPRADLAELGVAPEELAAVCCGEAAARAGNNGGGGGGPEDFDLREVFQVVVDRDLERGSPELVAALWEVAAALSPELKRQLLVFVTGVSTLPAPFTEFLTIEQPFVPLHKDDYKKILGMLPQSHTCDNILELPDYAGALRALEGRPPSPGRLRELLRGKLLLAVQNSEGYGLDEVTSSGGGEDALRGLLSSRRGARRGADGVGGGGGG
;
A
#
# COMPACT_ATOMS: atom_id res chain seq x y z
N ARG A 1 22.45 -32.02 7.01
CA ARG A 1 23.83 -31.47 6.89
C ARG A 1 23.98 -30.93 5.46
N ARG A 2 23.80 -29.62 5.27
CA ARG A 2 23.98 -28.98 3.95
C ARG A 2 25.47 -28.63 3.80
N TRP A 3 26.13 -29.19 2.78
CA TRP A 3 27.53 -28.89 2.45
C TRP A 3 27.56 -27.54 1.71
N TRP A 4 28.01 -26.50 2.40
CA TRP A 4 28.40 -25.24 1.75
C TRP A 4 29.81 -25.43 1.20
N GLY A 5 30.06 -25.06 -0.06
CA GLY A 5 31.41 -25.08 -0.63
C GLY A 5 32.36 -24.19 0.20
N GLY A 6 33.67 -24.42 0.11
CA GLY A 6 34.66 -23.70 0.93
C GLY A 6 34.60 -22.17 0.82
N GLU A 7 34.12 -21.64 -0.30
CA GLU A 7 33.95 -20.21 -0.53
C GLU A 7 32.75 -19.62 0.22
N ASP A 8 31.61 -20.32 0.26
CA ASP A 8 30.42 -19.88 0.99
C ASP A 8 30.63 -19.92 2.50
N ALA A 9 31.36 -20.93 2.99
CA ALA A 9 31.76 -21.01 4.39
C ALA A 9 32.65 -19.82 4.80
N ARG A 10 33.56 -19.39 3.92
CA ARG A 10 34.41 -18.22 4.15
C ARG A 10 33.61 -16.92 4.16
N ARG A 11 32.69 -16.74 3.20
CA ARG A 11 31.81 -15.56 3.14
C ARG A 11 30.96 -15.45 4.40
N LEU A 12 30.37 -16.55 4.84
CA LEU A 12 29.59 -16.60 6.08
C LEU A 12 30.44 -16.26 7.32
N ALA A 13 31.70 -16.72 7.36
CA ALA A 13 32.61 -16.38 8.45
C ALA A 13 32.89 -14.86 8.52
N LEU A 14 33.10 -14.20 7.37
CA LEU A 14 33.32 -12.76 7.30
C LEU A 14 32.08 -11.95 7.73
N VAL A 15 30.88 -12.38 7.32
CA VAL A 15 29.62 -11.75 7.76
C VAL A 15 29.47 -11.88 9.28
N ARG A 16 29.73 -13.06 9.85
CA ARG A 16 29.69 -13.28 11.30
C ARG A 16 30.71 -12.45 12.06
N GLU A 17 31.92 -12.34 11.53
CA GLU A 17 32.97 -11.50 12.12
C GLU A 17 32.52 -10.04 12.15
N GLY A 18 32.02 -9.52 11.02
CA GLY A 18 31.49 -8.16 10.93
C GLY A 18 30.33 -7.91 11.90
N PHE A 19 29.37 -8.85 11.95
CA PHE A 19 28.24 -8.78 12.87
C PHE A 19 28.70 -8.70 14.34
N HIS A 20 29.64 -9.57 14.74
CA HIS A 20 30.14 -9.59 16.12
C HIS A 20 31.05 -8.42 16.50
N ARG A 21 31.50 -7.60 15.54
CA ARG A 21 32.14 -6.32 15.85
C ARG A 21 31.15 -5.25 16.30
N VAL A 22 29.89 -5.35 15.87
CA VAL A 22 28.81 -4.42 16.23
C VAL A 22 28.01 -4.95 17.43
N LEU A 23 27.72 -6.26 17.45
CA LEU A 23 26.99 -6.96 18.50
C LEU A 23 27.86 -8.09 19.08
N PRO A 24 28.68 -7.79 20.10
CA PRO A 24 29.52 -8.79 20.74
C PRO A 24 28.71 -9.99 21.24
N ARG A 25 29.28 -11.18 21.08
CA ARG A 25 28.62 -12.43 21.48
C ARG A 25 28.37 -12.51 22.99
N ALA A 26 29.23 -11.87 23.80
CA ALA A 26 29.08 -11.81 25.24
C ALA A 26 27.81 -11.05 25.63
N ASP A 27 27.59 -9.88 25.03
CA ASP A 27 26.43 -9.02 25.28
C ASP A 27 25.12 -9.73 24.90
N LEU A 28 25.08 -10.42 23.74
CA LEU A 28 23.93 -11.23 23.34
C LEU A 28 23.64 -12.36 24.35
N ALA A 29 24.68 -13.00 24.89
CA ALA A 29 24.55 -14.05 25.88
C ALA A 29 24.12 -13.53 27.25
N GLU A 30 24.61 -12.35 27.66
CA GLU A 30 24.24 -11.68 28.91
C GLU A 30 22.79 -11.20 28.88
N LEU A 31 22.35 -10.64 27.76
CA LEU A 31 20.96 -10.27 27.52
C LEU A 31 20.02 -11.48 27.39
N GLY A 32 20.56 -12.69 27.27
CA GLY A 32 19.77 -13.91 27.13
C GLY A 32 18.96 -13.98 25.84
N VAL A 33 19.38 -13.27 24.78
CA VAL A 33 18.63 -13.16 23.52
C VAL A 33 18.60 -14.52 22.82
N ALA A 34 17.41 -15.08 22.65
CA ALA A 34 17.22 -16.32 21.93
C ALA A 34 17.44 -16.12 20.40
N PRO A 35 17.91 -17.13 19.65
CA PRO A 35 18.07 -17.03 18.20
C PRO A 35 16.80 -16.56 17.47
N GLU A 36 15.64 -16.96 17.96
CA GLU A 36 14.32 -16.59 17.43
C GLU A 36 14.02 -15.11 17.67
N GLU A 37 14.38 -14.58 18.84
CA GLU A 37 14.24 -13.15 19.17
C GLU A 37 15.17 -12.30 18.31
N LEU A 38 16.42 -12.74 18.11
CA LEU A 38 17.34 -12.04 17.22
C LEU A 38 16.84 -12.06 15.77
N ALA A 39 16.26 -13.18 15.32
CA ALA A 39 15.62 -13.26 14.01
C ALA A 39 14.40 -12.33 13.91
N ALA A 40 13.57 -12.23 14.96
CA ALA A 40 12.46 -11.27 15.02
C ALA A 40 12.94 -9.82 14.92
N VAL A 41 14.01 -9.48 15.61
CA VAL A 41 14.60 -8.13 15.57
C VAL A 41 15.18 -7.80 14.20
N CYS A 42 15.89 -8.74 13.57
CA CYS A 42 16.53 -8.51 12.28
C CYS A 42 15.57 -8.62 11.08
N CYS A 43 14.49 -9.39 11.20
CA CYS A 43 13.63 -9.77 10.07
C CYS A 43 12.13 -9.50 10.28
N GLY A 44 11.73 -8.96 11.43
CA GLY A 44 10.33 -8.78 11.84
C GLY A 44 9.75 -9.99 12.59
N GLU A 45 8.77 -9.76 13.47
CA GLU A 45 8.27 -10.75 14.45
C GLU A 45 7.73 -12.06 13.86
N ALA A 46 7.21 -12.05 12.62
CA ALA A 46 6.64 -13.26 12.05
C ALA A 46 7.66 -14.16 11.34
N ALA A 47 8.87 -13.67 11.04
CA ALA A 47 9.99 -14.54 10.68
C ALA A 47 10.40 -15.49 11.82
N ALA A 48 10.20 -15.07 13.08
CA ALA A 48 10.52 -15.89 14.26
C ALA A 48 9.46 -16.95 14.58
N ARG A 49 8.20 -16.74 14.18
CA ARG A 49 7.11 -17.73 14.34
C ARG A 49 7.06 -18.75 13.21
N ALA A 50 7.60 -18.42 12.03
CA ALA A 50 7.66 -19.31 10.87
C ALA A 50 8.82 -20.32 10.99
N GLY A 51 8.65 -21.31 11.87
CA GLY A 51 9.43 -22.53 11.77
C GLY A 51 9.30 -23.13 10.37
N ASN A 52 10.43 -23.18 9.64
CA ASN A 52 10.73 -24.21 8.66
C ASN A 52 10.01 -24.24 7.29
N ASN A 53 9.68 -23.10 6.67
CA ASN A 53 9.53 -23.07 5.20
C ASN A 53 10.10 -21.78 4.61
N GLY A 54 11.15 -21.93 3.81
CA GLY A 54 11.88 -20.82 3.21
C GLY A 54 11.09 -20.15 2.09
N GLY A 55 11.04 -18.81 2.14
CA GLY A 55 10.72 -17.96 0.99
C GLY A 55 9.69 -16.87 1.29
N GLY A 56 10.17 -15.69 1.70
CA GLY A 56 9.51 -14.39 1.45
C GLY A 56 8.56 -13.86 2.54
N GLY A 57 8.93 -12.71 3.14
CA GLY A 57 7.98 -11.80 3.80
C GLY A 57 7.28 -12.34 5.04
N GLY A 58 8.03 -12.69 6.10
CA GLY A 58 7.50 -13.27 7.33
C GLY A 58 6.65 -12.30 8.17
N GLY A 59 5.40 -12.11 7.76
CA GLY A 59 4.26 -11.50 8.48
C GLY A 59 3.13 -12.54 8.65
N PRO A 60 2.15 -12.38 9.58
CA PRO A 60 0.85 -13.02 9.39
C PRO A 60 0.31 -12.69 8.00
N GLU A 61 -0.37 -13.66 7.36
CA GLU A 61 -0.90 -13.48 6.00
C GLU A 61 -1.80 -12.24 5.93
N ASP A 62 -2.65 -12.06 6.93
CA ASP A 62 -3.53 -10.90 7.11
C ASP A 62 -3.16 -10.06 8.34
N PHE A 63 -3.40 -8.75 8.29
CA PHE A 63 -3.10 -7.79 9.37
C PHE A 63 -3.98 -6.53 9.30
N ASP A 64 -4.03 -5.74 10.37
CA ASP A 64 -4.56 -4.37 10.39
C ASP A 64 -3.39 -3.39 10.58
N LEU A 65 -3.25 -2.41 9.69
CA LEU A 65 -2.22 -1.38 9.77
C LEU A 65 -2.27 -0.61 11.10
N ARG A 66 -3.45 -0.45 11.70
CA ARG A 66 -3.62 0.25 12.99
C ARG A 66 -3.16 -0.57 14.20
N GLU A 67 -2.99 -1.88 14.04
CA GLU A 67 -2.43 -2.75 15.06
C GLU A 67 -0.91 -2.90 14.90
N VAL A 68 -0.38 -2.55 13.73
CA VAL A 68 1.05 -2.65 13.40
C VAL A 68 1.76 -1.30 13.62
N PHE A 69 1.16 -0.19 13.23
CA PHE A 69 1.79 1.13 13.26
C PHE A 69 1.18 2.04 14.32
N GLN A 70 2.00 2.97 14.83
CA GLN A 70 1.50 4.16 15.50
C GLN A 70 0.95 5.12 14.45
N VAL A 71 -0.37 5.07 14.23
CA VAL A 71 -1.03 5.88 13.21
C VAL A 71 -1.19 7.32 13.68
N VAL A 72 -0.71 8.26 12.86
CA VAL A 72 -0.90 9.70 13.05
C VAL A 72 -1.69 10.23 11.87
N VAL A 73 -2.76 10.99 12.13
CA VAL A 73 -3.56 11.61 11.06
C VAL A 73 -3.40 13.12 11.18
N ASP A 74 -3.20 13.77 10.03
CA ASP A 74 -3.18 15.23 9.94
C ASP A 74 -4.45 15.83 10.56
N ARG A 75 -4.28 16.89 11.35
CA ARG A 75 -5.37 17.47 12.14
C ARG A 75 -6.43 18.15 11.28
N ASP A 76 -6.03 18.72 10.15
CA ASP A 76 -6.96 19.39 9.25
C ASP A 76 -7.78 18.35 8.48
N LEU A 77 -7.16 17.23 8.09
CA LEU A 77 -7.86 16.09 7.52
C LEU A 77 -8.84 15.45 8.53
N GLU A 78 -8.39 15.20 9.76
CA GLU A 78 -9.20 14.58 10.82
C GLU A 78 -10.42 15.45 11.18
N ARG A 79 -10.26 16.77 11.24
CA ARG A 79 -11.35 17.72 11.57
C ARG A 79 -12.22 18.07 10.37
N GLY A 80 -11.62 18.26 9.21
CA GLY A 80 -12.29 18.71 7.99
C GLY A 80 -13.07 17.60 7.29
N SER A 81 -12.55 16.38 7.34
CA SER A 81 -13.10 15.23 6.64
C SER A 81 -12.96 13.91 7.44
N PRO A 82 -13.52 13.84 8.66
CA PRO A 82 -13.50 12.61 9.47
C PRO A 82 -14.14 11.42 8.74
N GLU A 83 -15.13 11.65 7.86
CA GLU A 83 -15.76 10.61 7.05
C GLU A 83 -14.79 9.96 6.05
N LEU A 84 -13.78 10.71 5.58
CA LEU A 84 -12.75 10.19 4.69
C LEU A 84 -11.77 9.30 5.45
N VAL A 85 -11.36 9.71 6.65
CA VAL A 85 -10.51 8.91 7.53
C VAL A 85 -11.22 7.61 7.92
N ALA A 86 -12.51 7.67 8.26
CA ALA A 86 -13.31 6.47 8.52
C ALA A 86 -13.38 5.56 7.27
N ALA A 87 -13.65 6.14 6.10
CA ALA A 87 -13.69 5.39 4.85
C ALA A 87 -12.35 4.73 4.50
N LEU A 88 -11.21 5.38 4.80
CA LEU A 88 -9.87 4.81 4.60
C LEU A 88 -9.73 3.50 5.36
N TRP A 89 -10.04 3.50 6.66
CA TRP A 89 -9.88 2.32 7.49
C TRP A 89 -10.90 1.22 7.16
N GLU A 90 -12.13 1.59 6.79
CA GLU A 90 -13.12 0.63 6.29
C GLU A 90 -12.67 -0.02 4.98
N VAL A 91 -12.10 0.76 4.05
CA VAL A 91 -11.57 0.24 2.79
C VAL A 91 -10.36 -0.66 3.06
N ALA A 92 -9.41 -0.23 3.88
CA ALA A 92 -8.20 -0.98 4.21
C ALA A 92 -8.53 -2.32 4.90
N ALA A 93 -9.47 -2.31 5.87
CA ALA A 93 -9.92 -3.53 6.54
C ALA A 93 -10.60 -4.52 5.59
N ALA A 94 -11.26 -4.03 4.54
CA ALA A 94 -11.97 -4.84 3.54
C ALA A 94 -11.10 -5.27 2.33
N LEU A 95 -9.79 -4.98 2.34
CA LEU A 95 -8.84 -5.50 1.37
C LEU A 95 -8.52 -6.96 1.65
N SER A 96 -8.19 -7.72 0.60
CA SER A 96 -7.65 -9.07 0.77
C SER A 96 -6.25 -9.01 1.38
N PRO A 97 -5.76 -10.10 2.00
CA PRO A 97 -4.41 -10.16 2.56
C PRO A 97 -3.32 -9.73 1.57
N GLU A 98 -3.44 -10.12 0.30
CA GLU A 98 -2.50 -9.77 -0.76
C GLU A 98 -2.51 -8.27 -1.05
N LEU A 99 -3.70 -7.66 -1.14
CA LEU A 99 -3.85 -6.23 -1.38
C LEU A 99 -3.38 -5.41 -0.17
N LYS A 100 -3.56 -5.90 1.06
CA LYS A 100 -3.00 -5.27 2.26
C LYS A 100 -1.47 -5.32 2.24
N ARG A 101 -0.88 -6.43 1.78
CA ARG A 101 0.57 -6.53 1.60
C ARG A 101 1.08 -5.55 0.55
N GLN A 102 0.37 -5.39 -0.56
CA GLN A 102 0.71 -4.38 -1.57
C GLN A 102 0.55 -2.96 -1.03
N LEU A 103 -0.49 -2.69 -0.23
CA LEU A 103 -0.66 -1.40 0.44
C LEU A 103 0.49 -1.11 1.42
N LEU A 104 0.96 -2.12 2.16
CA LEU A 104 2.14 -1.99 3.01
C LEU A 104 3.35 -1.58 2.18
N VAL A 105 3.67 -2.32 1.11
CA VAL A 105 4.80 -1.98 0.21
C VAL A 105 4.63 -0.60 -0.40
N PHE A 106 3.41 -0.22 -0.79
CA PHE A 106 3.13 1.10 -1.32
C PHE A 106 3.52 2.20 -0.33
N VAL A 107 3.22 2.01 0.96
CA VAL A 107 3.45 3.04 1.98
C VAL A 107 4.85 3.00 2.59
N THR A 108 5.45 1.82 2.75
CA THR A 108 6.73 1.64 3.47
C THR A 108 7.89 1.23 2.56
N GLY A 109 7.61 0.86 1.31
CA GLY A 109 8.61 0.32 0.39
C GLY A 109 9.03 -1.13 0.66
N VAL A 110 8.54 -1.76 1.74
CA VAL A 110 8.92 -3.13 2.13
C VAL A 110 7.71 -4.00 2.43
N SER A 111 7.84 -5.31 2.20
CA SER A 111 6.74 -6.27 2.41
C SER A 111 6.72 -6.89 3.80
N THR A 112 7.79 -6.74 4.57
CA THR A 112 7.91 -7.19 5.96
C THR A 112 7.22 -6.22 6.91
N LEU A 113 6.50 -6.75 7.90
CA LEU A 113 5.93 -5.91 8.95
C LEU A 113 7.02 -5.56 9.97
N PRO A 114 7.04 -4.32 10.48
CA PRO A 114 7.82 -3.99 11.66
C PRO A 114 7.24 -4.69 12.90
N ALA A 115 7.95 -4.59 14.02
CA ALA A 115 7.37 -4.94 15.30
C ALA A 115 6.17 -4.03 15.60
N PRO A 116 5.11 -4.54 16.25
CA PRO A 116 3.92 -3.74 16.53
C PRO A 116 4.26 -2.45 17.29
N PHE A 117 3.73 -1.34 16.78
CA PHE A 117 3.86 0.00 17.32
C PHE A 117 5.30 0.53 17.43
N THR A 118 6.28 -0.04 16.72
CA THR A 118 7.66 0.51 16.72
C THR A 118 7.87 1.60 15.68
N GLU A 119 6.99 1.67 14.68
CA GLU A 119 7.06 2.66 13.59
C GLU A 119 5.78 3.49 13.51
N PHE A 120 5.91 4.68 12.93
CA PHE A 120 4.79 5.56 12.63
C PHE A 120 4.27 5.32 11.22
N LEU A 121 2.97 5.53 11.04
CA LEU A 121 2.32 5.65 9.75
C LEU A 121 1.53 6.96 9.76
N THR A 122 1.97 7.93 8.95
CA THR A 122 1.33 9.25 8.93
C THR A 122 0.39 9.36 7.73
N ILE A 123 -0.86 9.78 7.98
CA ILE A 123 -1.85 10.08 6.95
C ILE A 123 -1.94 11.60 6.82
N GLU A 124 -1.52 12.15 5.68
CA GLU A 124 -1.44 13.59 5.45
C GLU A 124 -2.30 14.05 4.28
N GLN A 125 -2.72 15.31 4.31
CA GLN A 125 -3.38 15.93 3.17
C GLN A 125 -2.33 16.60 2.28
N PRO A 126 -2.25 16.28 0.97
CA PRO A 126 -1.18 16.78 0.10
C PRO A 126 -1.25 18.30 -0.18
N PHE A 127 -2.44 18.89 -0.16
CA PHE A 127 -2.63 20.33 -0.38
C PHE A 127 -3.99 20.81 0.09
N VAL A 128 -4.09 22.11 0.34
CA VAL A 128 -5.34 22.80 0.68
C VAL A 128 -5.90 23.49 -0.58
N PRO A 129 -7.15 23.23 -0.99
CA PRO A 129 -7.73 23.88 -2.16
C PRO A 129 -7.96 25.37 -1.91
N LEU A 130 -7.54 26.22 -2.85
CA LEU A 130 -7.73 27.67 -2.77
C LEU A 130 -8.92 28.15 -3.62
N HIS A 131 -9.21 27.44 -4.71
CA HIS A 131 -10.23 27.81 -5.69
C HIS A 131 -11.17 26.65 -6.00
N LYS A 132 -12.34 26.94 -6.56
CA LYS A 132 -13.33 25.91 -6.91
C LYS A 132 -12.79 24.84 -7.88
N ASP A 133 -11.91 25.22 -8.80
CA ASP A 133 -11.33 24.28 -9.75
C ASP A 133 -10.30 23.34 -9.11
N ASP A 134 -9.76 23.67 -7.94
CA ASP A 134 -8.84 22.80 -7.22
C ASP A 134 -9.55 21.56 -6.68
N TYR A 135 -10.83 21.66 -6.30
CA TYR A 135 -11.62 20.49 -5.90
C TYR A 135 -11.78 19.46 -7.03
N LYS A 136 -11.87 19.91 -8.29
CA LYS A 136 -11.91 18.98 -9.43
C LYS A 136 -10.57 18.26 -9.59
N LYS A 137 -9.45 18.96 -9.35
CA LYS A 137 -8.12 18.35 -9.36
C LYS A 137 -7.97 17.34 -8.23
N ILE A 138 -8.44 17.65 -7.01
CA ILE A 138 -8.46 16.73 -5.87
C ILE A 138 -9.15 15.40 -6.26
N LEU A 139 -10.35 15.46 -6.85
CA LEU A 139 -11.04 14.24 -7.30
C LEU A 139 -10.30 13.49 -8.41
N GLY A 140 -9.46 14.19 -9.18
CA GLY A 140 -8.60 13.62 -10.21
C GLY A 140 -7.37 12.91 -9.65
N MET A 141 -6.88 13.31 -8.47
CA MET A 141 -5.63 12.80 -7.91
C MET A 141 -5.75 11.39 -7.35
N LEU A 142 -4.63 10.67 -7.35
CA LEU A 142 -4.44 9.41 -6.65
C LEU A 142 -3.78 9.68 -5.29
N PRO A 143 -3.95 8.79 -4.30
CA PRO A 143 -3.09 8.79 -3.12
C PRO A 143 -1.63 8.62 -3.53
N GLN A 144 -0.74 9.22 -2.76
CA GLN A 144 0.71 9.14 -2.96
C GLN A 144 1.36 8.66 -1.66
N SER A 145 2.59 8.17 -1.74
CA SER A 145 3.33 7.75 -0.57
C SER A 145 4.76 8.28 -0.58
N HIS A 146 5.29 8.50 0.63
CA HIS A 146 6.71 8.76 0.86
C HIS A 146 7.25 7.62 1.70
N THR A 147 7.79 6.60 1.02
CA THR A 147 8.24 5.35 1.65
C THR A 147 9.41 5.53 2.59
N CYS A 148 10.19 6.61 2.43
CA CYS A 148 11.27 6.96 3.36
C CYS A 148 10.76 7.30 4.77
N ASP A 149 9.53 7.81 4.88
CA ASP A 149 8.97 8.39 6.10
C ASP A 149 7.65 7.71 6.52
N ASN A 150 7.25 6.63 5.84
CA ASN A 150 5.95 5.95 6.03
C ASN A 150 4.75 6.92 5.98
N ILE A 151 4.74 7.83 5.01
CA ILE A 151 3.65 8.79 4.82
C ILE A 151 2.73 8.33 3.69
N LEU A 152 1.42 8.35 3.94
CA LEU A 152 0.36 8.22 2.94
C LEU A 152 -0.33 9.58 2.76
N GLU A 153 -0.07 10.23 1.63
CA GLU A 153 -0.79 11.43 1.24
C GLU A 153 -2.16 11.05 0.67
N LEU A 154 -3.21 11.55 1.30
CA LEU A 154 -4.60 11.28 0.97
C LEU A 154 -5.30 12.58 0.54
N PRO A 155 -5.62 12.76 -0.77
CA PRO A 155 -6.39 13.90 -1.22
C PRO A 155 -7.77 13.95 -0.54
N ASP A 156 -8.23 15.14 -0.15
CA ASP A 156 -9.52 15.34 0.54
C ASP A 156 -10.73 15.14 -0.39
N TYR A 157 -10.98 13.88 -0.75
CA TYR A 157 -12.09 13.49 -1.61
C TYR A 157 -13.45 13.86 -1.03
N ALA A 158 -13.62 13.80 0.29
CA ALA A 158 -14.88 14.13 0.94
C ALA A 158 -15.16 15.63 0.86
N GLY A 159 -14.18 16.48 1.19
CA GLY A 159 -14.29 17.93 1.05
C GLY A 159 -14.49 18.35 -0.40
N ALA A 160 -13.81 17.71 -1.35
CA ALA A 160 -13.98 17.99 -2.77
C ALA A 160 -15.37 17.61 -3.32
N LEU A 161 -15.90 16.44 -2.95
CA LEU A 161 -17.28 16.06 -3.30
C LEU A 161 -18.28 17.05 -2.69
N ARG A 162 -18.12 17.39 -1.42
CA ARG A 162 -18.98 18.34 -0.70
C ARG A 162 -18.98 19.73 -1.33
N ALA A 163 -17.80 20.23 -1.71
CA ALA A 163 -17.66 21.54 -2.33
C ALA A 163 -18.28 21.61 -3.74
N LEU A 164 -18.22 20.52 -4.51
CA LEU A 164 -18.74 20.48 -5.88
C LEU A 164 -20.23 20.12 -5.95
N GLU A 165 -20.72 19.28 -5.05
CA GLU A 165 -22.11 18.81 -5.04
C GLU A 165 -23.03 19.63 -4.11
N GLY A 166 -22.45 20.47 -3.24
CA GLY A 166 -23.20 21.28 -2.29
C GLY A 166 -23.82 20.49 -1.13
N ARG A 167 -23.44 19.22 -0.98
CA ARG A 167 -23.89 18.32 0.10
C ARG A 167 -22.81 17.28 0.42
N PRO A 168 -22.76 16.74 1.66
CA PRO A 168 -21.83 15.66 1.99
C PRO A 168 -22.06 14.42 1.10
N PRO A 169 -20.99 13.72 0.68
CA PRO A 169 -21.13 12.48 -0.08
C PRO A 169 -21.75 11.38 0.78
N SER A 170 -22.44 10.43 0.16
CA SER A 170 -22.88 9.23 0.89
C SER A 170 -21.67 8.37 1.27
N PRO A 171 -21.68 7.68 2.44
CA PRO A 171 -20.55 6.84 2.86
C PRO A 171 -20.16 5.78 1.82
N GLY A 172 -21.16 5.17 1.16
CA GLY A 172 -20.91 4.18 0.10
C GLY A 172 -20.20 4.78 -1.11
N ARG A 173 -20.56 6.00 -1.51
CA ARG A 173 -19.93 6.68 -2.64
C ARG A 173 -18.48 7.05 -2.33
N LEU A 174 -18.23 7.56 -1.12
CA LEU A 174 -16.89 7.93 -0.68
C LEU A 174 -15.96 6.70 -0.63
N ARG A 175 -16.43 5.59 -0.04
CA ARG A 175 -15.70 4.32 -0.03
C ARG A 175 -15.40 3.80 -1.42
N GLU A 176 -16.38 3.83 -2.33
CA GLU A 176 -16.20 3.36 -3.70
C GLU A 176 -15.12 4.17 -4.42
N LEU A 177 -15.20 5.51 -4.32
CA LEU A 177 -14.19 6.40 -4.91
C LEU A 177 -12.81 6.12 -4.31
N LEU A 178 -12.71 6.11 -2.98
CA LEU A 178 -11.44 5.89 -2.28
C LEU A 178 -10.84 4.54 -2.61
N ARG A 179 -11.63 3.46 -2.60
CA ARG A 179 -11.17 2.12 -2.97
C ARG A 179 -10.63 2.09 -4.39
N GLY A 180 -11.36 2.67 -5.35
CA GLY A 180 -10.90 2.72 -6.74
C GLY A 180 -9.58 3.47 -6.89
N LYS A 181 -9.43 4.59 -6.18
CA LYS A 181 -8.22 5.43 -6.21
C LYS A 181 -7.03 4.77 -5.53
N LEU A 182 -7.24 4.19 -4.34
CA LEU A 182 -6.21 3.51 -3.58
C LEU A 182 -5.70 2.26 -4.30
N LEU A 183 -6.60 1.43 -4.83
CA LEU A 183 -6.20 0.26 -5.60
C LEU A 183 -5.44 0.63 -6.86
N LEU A 184 -5.90 1.68 -7.57
CA LEU A 184 -5.19 2.16 -8.76
C LEU A 184 -3.79 2.66 -8.40
N ALA A 185 -3.61 3.37 -7.28
CA ALA A 185 -2.29 3.80 -6.82
C ALA A 185 -1.39 2.61 -6.46
N VAL A 186 -1.87 1.71 -5.59
CA VAL A 186 -1.13 0.54 -5.09
C VAL A 186 -0.73 -0.42 -6.21
N GLN A 187 -1.60 -0.64 -7.20
CA GLN A 187 -1.33 -1.58 -8.29
C GLN A 187 -0.41 -1.01 -9.38
N ASN A 188 -0.23 0.31 -9.42
CA ASN A 188 0.61 0.98 -10.41
C ASN A 188 1.85 1.63 -9.77
N SER A 189 2.05 1.45 -8.47
CA SER A 189 3.28 1.78 -7.78
C SER A 189 4.25 0.60 -7.90
N GLU A 190 4.88 0.46 -9.06
CA GLU A 190 6.02 -0.45 -9.18
C GLU A 190 7.21 0.20 -8.44
N GLY A 191 7.45 -0.24 -7.20
CA GLY A 191 8.54 0.27 -6.36
C GLY A 191 9.89 0.04 -7.02
N TYR A 192 10.75 1.08 -7.12
CA TYR A 192 12.11 1.05 -7.70
C TYR A 192 12.32 0.16 -8.96
N GLY A 193 11.26 -0.16 -9.70
CA GLY A 193 11.26 -1.16 -10.78
C GLY A 193 11.76 -0.63 -12.12
N LEU A 194 12.27 0.60 -12.16
CA LEU A 194 12.98 1.11 -13.33
C LEU A 194 14.37 0.45 -13.51
N ASP A 195 14.88 -0.21 -12.47
CA ASP A 195 16.16 -0.95 -12.53
C ASP A 195 15.99 -2.45 -12.84
N GLU A 196 14.78 -3.01 -12.71
CA GLU A 196 14.46 -4.35 -13.21
C GLU A 196 13.92 -4.30 -14.63
N VAL A 197 14.76 -3.85 -15.57
CA VAL A 197 14.54 -4.14 -17.00
C VAL A 197 14.78 -5.63 -17.22
N THR A 198 13.86 -6.47 -16.77
CA THR A 198 13.67 -7.78 -17.38
C THR A 198 12.94 -7.54 -18.71
N SER A 199 13.61 -7.93 -19.79
CA SER A 199 13.15 -7.72 -21.15
C SER A 199 11.83 -8.46 -21.39
N SER A 200 10.69 -7.79 -21.22
CA SER A 200 9.38 -8.27 -21.71
C SER A 200 8.40 -7.11 -21.83
N GLY A 201 8.27 -6.58 -23.05
CA GLY A 201 7.30 -5.56 -23.38
C GLY A 201 5.87 -6.05 -23.20
N GLY A 202 5.07 -5.31 -22.42
CA GLY A 202 3.64 -5.59 -22.25
C GLY A 202 2.79 -4.38 -21.84
N GLY A 203 3.38 -3.17 -21.76
CA GLY A 203 2.70 -1.99 -21.21
C GLY A 203 1.65 -1.35 -22.13
N GLU A 204 1.66 -1.62 -23.44
CA GLU A 204 0.78 -0.92 -24.39
C GLU A 204 -0.61 -1.58 -24.56
N ASP A 205 -0.78 -2.86 -24.20
CA ASP A 205 -2.02 -3.59 -24.43
C ASP A 205 -3.08 -3.38 -23.33
N ALA A 206 -2.66 -3.10 -22.10
CA ALA A 206 -3.58 -2.87 -20.97
C ALA A 206 -4.42 -1.58 -21.14
N LEU A 207 -3.81 -0.52 -21.67
CA LEU A 207 -4.49 0.76 -21.91
C LEU A 207 -5.48 0.66 -23.08
N ARG A 208 -5.15 -0.13 -24.12
CA ARG A 208 -6.03 -0.38 -25.26
C ARG A 208 -7.25 -1.22 -24.90
N GLY A 209 -7.12 -2.18 -23.99
CA GLY A 209 -8.23 -3.00 -23.50
C GLY A 209 -9.30 -2.17 -22.77
N LEU A 210 -8.88 -1.24 -21.89
CA LEU A 210 -9.80 -0.38 -21.14
C LEU A 210 -10.53 0.65 -22.03
N LEU A 211 -9.88 1.17 -23.07
CA LEU A 211 -10.47 2.15 -23.98
C LEU A 211 -11.42 1.51 -25.00
N SER A 212 -11.22 0.22 -25.33
CA SER A 212 -12.06 -0.51 -26.27
C SER A 212 -13.38 -0.97 -25.65
N SER A 213 -13.39 -1.27 -24.35
CA SER A 213 -14.57 -1.78 -23.63
C SER A 213 -15.66 -0.72 -23.40
N ARG A 214 -15.32 0.58 -23.47
CA ARG A 214 -16.30 1.68 -23.29
C ARG A 214 -17.04 2.11 -24.56
N ARG A 215 -16.69 1.59 -25.75
CA ARG A 215 -17.41 1.89 -27.01
C ARG A 215 -18.53 0.90 -27.37
N GLY A 216 -18.69 -0.21 -26.64
CA GLY A 216 -19.69 -1.25 -26.94
C GLY A 216 -21.07 -1.07 -26.32
N ALA A 217 -21.25 -0.20 -25.32
CA ALA A 217 -22.46 -0.18 -24.48
C ALA A 217 -23.43 0.99 -24.74
N ARG A 218 -23.51 1.49 -25.99
CA ARG A 218 -24.56 2.44 -26.42
C ARG A 218 -25.01 2.19 -27.86
N ARG A 219 -25.79 1.14 -28.09
CA ARG A 219 -26.72 1.02 -29.22
C ARG A 219 -27.79 -0.01 -28.86
N GLY A 220 -28.98 0.45 -28.49
CA GLY A 220 -30.10 -0.45 -28.24
C GLY A 220 -31.24 0.15 -27.44
N ALA A 221 -31.69 1.37 -27.77
CA ALA A 221 -33.03 1.86 -27.46
C ALA A 221 -33.20 3.22 -28.15
N ASP A 222 -33.92 3.26 -29.29
CA ASP A 222 -34.82 4.36 -29.67
C ASP A 222 -35.30 4.21 -31.14
N GLY A 223 -36.62 4.39 -31.36
CA GLY A 223 -37.31 4.52 -32.65
C GLY A 223 -38.26 3.35 -32.95
N VAL A 224 -39.58 3.37 -32.68
CA VAL A 224 -40.69 4.27 -33.10
C VAL A 224 -40.88 4.35 -34.62
N GLY A 225 -41.90 3.64 -35.12
CA GLY A 225 -43.03 4.19 -35.89
C GLY A 225 -42.85 4.66 -37.34
N GLY A 226 -43.67 4.10 -38.24
CA GLY A 226 -44.42 4.89 -39.25
C GLY A 226 -44.18 4.58 -40.75
N GLY A 227 -45.28 4.29 -41.46
CA GLY A 227 -45.46 4.40 -42.92
C GLY A 227 -44.99 3.18 -43.73
N GLY A 228 -45.70 2.61 -44.70
CA GLY A 228 -46.80 3.08 -45.55
C GLY A 228 -46.44 2.77 -47.02
N GLY A 229 -47.31 2.05 -47.74
CA GLY A 229 -47.26 1.93 -49.21
C GLY A 229 -47.13 0.51 -49.75
N GLY A 230 -48.17 0.07 -50.48
CA GLY A 230 -48.25 -1.19 -51.22
C GLY A 230 -49.70 -1.65 -51.36
#